data_AF-A0A944P9V3-F1
#
_entry.id   AF-A0A944P9V3-F1
#
_cell.length_a   1.000
_cell.length_b   1.000
_cell.length_c   1.000
_cell.angle_alpha   90.00
_cell.angle_beta   90.00
_cell.angle_gamma   90.00
#
_symmetry.space_group_name_H-M   'P 1'
#
loop_
_entity.id
_entity.type
_entity.pdbx_description
1 polymer ?
#
loop_
_entity_poly.entity_id
_entity_poly.type
_entity_poly.pdbx_seq_one_letter_code
_entity_poly.pdbx_strand_id
1 'polypeptide(L)'
;MKWQRVPGPGRVWAECREKMRHVRLRGDVEAYVDGQLAGAHRVRVAAHIACCWACSGSLQLLRLVKASLRHHPQRTPPSLASARVRRFAHHLTTPAGRDRPRR
;
A
#
# COMPACT_ATOMS: atom_id res chain seq x y z
N MET A 1 15.05 15.11 -42.27
CA MET A 1 13.74 15.06 -41.57
C MET A 1 13.36 13.61 -41.33
N LYS A 2 13.23 13.17 -40.07
CA LYS A 2 12.89 11.78 -39.73
C LYS A 2 11.37 11.62 -39.66
N TRP A 3 10.80 10.86 -40.59
CA TRP A 3 9.39 10.49 -40.55
C TRP A 3 9.19 9.42 -39.47
N GLN A 4 8.61 9.82 -38.34
CA GLN A 4 8.19 8.85 -37.33
C GLN A 4 7.01 8.05 -37.91
N ARG A 5 7.20 6.74 -38.08
CA ARG A 5 6.13 5.83 -38.47
C ARG A 5 5.08 5.85 -37.36
N VAL A 6 3.92 6.44 -37.64
CA VAL A 6 2.78 6.41 -36.74
C VAL A 6 2.31 4.95 -36.63
N PRO A 7 2.22 4.36 -35.42
CA PRO A 7 1.74 3.00 -35.28
C PRO A 7 0.31 2.90 -35.84
N GLY A 8 0.08 1.93 -36.73
CA GLY A 8 -1.25 1.69 -37.29
C GLY A 8 -2.27 1.39 -36.17
N PRO A 9 -3.56 1.70 -36.38
CA PRO A 9 -4.58 1.66 -35.34
C PRO A 9 -4.63 0.31 -34.59
N GLY A 10 -4.41 -0.82 -35.28
CA GLY A 10 -4.36 -2.14 -34.65
C GLY A 10 -3.28 -2.32 -33.57
N ARG A 11 -2.09 -1.70 -33.73
CA ARG A 11 -1.03 -1.75 -32.71
C ARG A 11 -1.41 -0.94 -31.47
N VAL A 12 -2.02 0.23 -31.68
CA VAL A 12 -2.48 1.11 -30.59
C VAL A 12 -3.54 0.40 -29.74
N TRP A 13 -4.49 -0.30 -30.38
CA TRP A 13 -5.51 -1.08 -29.67
C TRP A 13 -4.94 -2.28 -28.88
N ALA A 14 -3.93 -2.97 -29.41
CA ALA A 14 -3.27 -4.07 -28.70
C ALA A 14 -2.54 -3.57 -27.45
N GLU A 15 -1.82 -2.46 -27.56
CA GLU A 15 -1.12 -1.82 -26.44
C GLU A 15 -2.09 -1.32 -25.36
N CYS A 16 -3.18 -0.65 -25.76
CA CYS A 16 -4.23 -0.23 -24.83
C CYS A 16 -4.89 -1.41 -24.10
N ARG A 17 -5.10 -2.54 -24.79
CA ARG A 17 -5.67 -3.76 -24.19
C ARG A 17 -4.74 -4.36 -23.16
N GLU A 18 -3.44 -4.39 -23.44
CA GLU A 18 -2.43 -4.91 -22.50
C GLU A 18 -2.29 -4.00 -21.28
N LYS A 19 -2.27 -2.67 -21.48
CA LYS A 19 -2.32 -1.70 -20.38
C LYS A 19 -3.55 -1.89 -19.50
N MET A 20 -4.74 -2.07 -20.08
CA MET A 20 -5.96 -2.33 -19.32
C MET A 20 -5.93 -3.67 -18.57
N ARG A 21 -5.29 -4.71 -19.13
CA ARG A 21 -5.08 -5.99 -18.41
C ARG A 21 -4.21 -5.77 -17.18
N HIS A 22 -3.11 -5.03 -17.30
CA HIS A 22 -2.26 -4.70 -16.14
C HIS A 22 -2.98 -3.84 -15.09
N VAL A 23 -3.85 -2.91 -15.51
CA VAL A 23 -4.66 -2.12 -14.57
C VAL A 23 -5.61 -3.01 -13.76
N ARG A 24 -6.31 -3.96 -14.40
CA ARG A 24 -7.17 -4.90 -13.67
C ARG A 24 -6.36 -5.82 -12.76
N LEU A 25 -5.23 -6.31 -13.26
CA LEU A 25 -4.37 -7.21 -12.51
C LEU A 25 -3.66 -6.53 -11.34
N ARG A 26 -3.53 -5.19 -11.35
CA ARG A 26 -2.96 -4.43 -10.24
C ARG A 26 -3.69 -4.70 -8.93
N GLY A 27 -5.03 -4.71 -8.96
CA GLY A 27 -5.84 -5.04 -7.78
C GLY A 27 -5.57 -6.45 -7.27
N ASP A 28 -5.39 -7.41 -8.17
CA ASP A 28 -5.05 -8.79 -7.81
C ASP A 28 -3.64 -8.91 -7.23
N VAL A 29 -2.66 -8.13 -7.73
CA VAL A 29 -1.29 -8.10 -7.18
C VAL A 29 -1.28 -7.50 -5.77
N GLU A 30 -2.10 -6.46 -5.53
CA GLU A 30 -2.31 -5.87 -4.21
C GLU A 30 -2.96 -6.90 -3.24
N ALA A 31 -4.04 -7.56 -3.65
CA ALA A 31 -4.64 -8.64 -2.87
C ALA A 31 -3.69 -9.82 -2.63
N TYR A 32 -2.82 -10.14 -3.61
CA TYR A 32 -1.81 -11.19 -3.51
C TYR A 32 -0.77 -10.88 -2.42
N VAL A 33 -0.24 -9.65 -2.38
CA VAL A 33 0.76 -9.26 -1.38
C VAL A 33 0.19 -9.20 0.04
N ASP A 34 -1.11 -8.98 0.15
CA ASP A 34 -1.84 -9.01 1.41
C ASP A 34 -2.31 -10.39 1.83
N GLY A 35 -2.12 -11.41 0.98
CA GLY A 35 -2.51 -12.79 1.27
C GLY A 35 -4.03 -13.00 1.21
N GLN A 36 -4.76 -12.10 0.53
CA GLN A 36 -6.21 -12.13 0.42
C GLN A 36 -6.71 -13.04 -0.71
N LEU A 37 -5.81 -13.47 -1.61
CA LEU A 37 -6.14 -14.41 -2.67
C LEU A 37 -6.01 -15.87 -2.21
N ALA A 38 -6.99 -16.70 -2.57
CA ALA A 38 -7.03 -18.11 -2.26
C ALA A 38 -7.17 -19.01 -3.50
N GLY A 39 -6.88 -20.29 -3.33
CA GLY A 39 -7.10 -21.34 -4.32
C GLY A 39 -6.51 -21.05 -5.70
N ALA A 40 -7.28 -21.42 -6.74
CA ALA A 40 -6.86 -21.27 -8.14
C ALA A 40 -6.59 -19.81 -8.54
N HIS A 41 -7.25 -18.84 -7.90
CA HIS A 41 -7.01 -17.42 -8.19
C HIS A 41 -5.58 -17.03 -7.82
N ARG A 42 -5.14 -17.36 -6.60
CA ARG A 42 -3.78 -17.10 -6.13
C ARG A 42 -2.72 -17.70 -7.06
N VAL A 43 -2.95 -18.93 -7.53
CA VAL A 43 -2.04 -19.63 -8.45
C VAL A 43 -1.91 -18.90 -9.79
N ARG A 44 -3.04 -18.48 -10.38
CA ARG A 44 -3.02 -17.73 -11.65
C ARG A 44 -2.26 -16.41 -11.54
N VAL A 45 -2.46 -15.67 -10.45
CA VAL A 45 -1.78 -14.39 -10.22
C VAL A 45 -0.28 -14.62 -10.00
N ALA A 46 0.10 -15.64 -9.23
CA ALA A 46 1.51 -16.03 -9.05
C ALA A 46 2.18 -16.38 -10.39
N ALA A 47 1.51 -17.16 -11.24
CA ALA A 47 2.02 -17.52 -12.56
C ALA A 47 2.22 -16.29 -13.45
N HIS A 48 1.28 -15.34 -13.46
CA HIS A 48 1.45 -14.10 -14.21
C HIS A 48 2.63 -13.27 -13.70
N ILE A 49 2.74 -13.09 -12.39
CA ILE A 49 3.83 -12.32 -11.77
C ILE A 49 5.19 -12.91 -12.15
N ALA A 50 5.31 -14.24 -12.25
CA ALA A 50 6.54 -14.91 -12.65
C ALA A 50 6.97 -14.58 -14.10
N CYS A 51 6.02 -14.25 -14.97
CA CYS A 51 6.28 -14.01 -16.40
C CYS A 51 6.20 -12.53 -16.82
N CYS A 52 5.68 -11.65 -15.97
CA CYS A 52 5.50 -10.23 -16.29
C CYS A 52 6.41 -9.32 -15.45
N TRP A 53 7.32 -8.60 -16.12
CA TRP A 53 8.22 -7.65 -15.49
C TRP A 53 7.50 -6.49 -14.78
N ALA A 54 6.41 -5.96 -15.35
CA ALA A 54 5.67 -4.86 -14.75
C ALA A 54 4.97 -5.27 -13.43
N CYS A 55 4.35 -6.45 -13.42
CA CYS A 55 3.66 -6.96 -12.24
C CYS A 55 4.62 -7.46 -11.16
N SER A 56 5.77 -8.04 -11.53
CA SER A 56 6.83 -8.38 -10.57
C SER A 56 7.46 -7.15 -9.92
N GLY A 57 7.72 -6.10 -10.69
CA GLY A 57 8.17 -4.80 -10.16
C GLY A 57 7.16 -4.20 -9.17
N SER A 58 5.87 -4.23 -9.52
CA SER A 58 4.78 -3.75 -8.66
C SER A 58 4.69 -4.56 -7.35
N LEU A 59 4.78 -5.89 -7.43
CA LEU A 59 4.82 -6.75 -6.24
C LEU A 59 6.00 -6.41 -5.33
N GLN A 60 7.19 -6.21 -5.90
CA GLN A 60 8.39 -5.89 -5.12
C GLN A 60 8.24 -4.54 -4.41
N LEU A 61 7.72 -3.52 -5.10
CA LEU A 61 7.43 -2.21 -4.50
C LEU A 61 6.47 -2.34 -3.32
N LEU A 62 5.36 -3.05 -3.49
CA LEU A 62 4.37 -3.25 -2.43
C LEU A 62 4.97 -3.99 -1.22
N ARG A 63 5.82 -4.99 -1.44
CA ARG A 63 6.54 -5.69 -0.36
C ARG A 63 7.44 -4.75 0.42
N LEU A 64 8.17 -3.88 -0.26
CA LEU A 64 9.04 -2.88 0.37
C LEU A 64 8.25 -1.87 1.19
N VAL A 65 7.14 -1.35 0.65
CA VAL A 65 6.23 -0.46 1.39
C VAL A 65 5.67 -1.16 2.63
N LYS A 66 5.23 -2.41 2.51
CA LYS A 66 4.72 -3.16 3.65
C LYS A 66 5.79 -3.39 4.71
N ALA A 67 7.03 -3.65 4.30
CA ALA A 67 8.17 -3.81 5.19
C ALA A 67 8.54 -2.48 5.89
N SER A 68 8.57 -1.36 5.18
CA SER A 68 8.87 -0.05 5.78
C SER A 68 7.83 0.35 6.82
N LEU A 69 6.55 0.12 6.52
CA LEU A 69 5.47 0.34 7.47
C LEU A 69 5.57 -0.58 8.69
N ARG A 70 6.08 -1.82 8.55
CA ARG A 70 6.22 -2.78 9.68
C ARG A 70 7.25 -2.33 10.70
N HIS A 71 8.33 -1.71 10.23
CA HIS A 71 9.41 -1.25 11.08
C HIS A 71 9.27 0.23 11.48
N HIS A 72 8.12 0.86 11.17
CA HIS A 72 7.90 2.25 11.50
C HIS A 72 7.82 2.43 13.03
N PRO A 73 8.62 3.34 13.64
CA PRO A 73 8.69 3.51 15.10
C PRO A 73 7.35 3.83 15.77
N GLN A 74 6.40 4.39 15.01
CA GLN A 74 5.07 4.78 15.49
C GLN A 74 4.00 3.70 15.27
N ARG A 75 4.36 2.52 14.71
CA ARG A 75 3.38 1.46 14.41
C ARG A 75 2.92 0.71 15.66
N THR A 76 3.81 0.56 16.64
CA THR A 76 3.42 0.00 17.93
C THR A 76 2.75 1.10 18.74
N PRO A 77 1.45 0.98 19.08
CA PRO A 77 0.84 1.93 19.98
C PRO A 77 1.69 1.99 21.26
N PRO A 78 1.88 3.20 21.85
CA PRO A 78 2.61 3.32 23.09
C PRO A 78 2.04 2.31 24.09
N SER A 79 2.91 1.58 24.79
CA SER A 79 2.48 0.66 25.84
C SER A 79 1.54 1.40 26.80
N LEU A 80 0.55 0.69 27.36
CA LEU A 80 -0.38 1.32 28.32
C LEU A 80 0.36 2.04 29.45
N ALA A 81 1.50 1.50 29.89
CA ALA A 81 2.40 2.15 30.83
C ALA A 81 2.91 3.52 30.31
N SER A 82 3.48 3.56 29.11
CA SER A 82 3.96 4.81 28.51
C SER A 82 2.83 5.82 28.25
N ALA A 83 1.63 5.36 27.86
CA ALA A 83 0.47 6.23 27.69
C ALA A 83 0.00 6.83 29.02
N ARG A 84 0.00 6.06 30.11
CA ARG A 84 -0.32 6.53 31.46
C ARG A 84 0.69 7.57 31.97
N VAL A 85 1.99 7.30 31.80
CA VAL A 85 3.05 8.24 32.19
C VAL A 85 2.91 9.56 31.44
N ARG A 86 2.68 9.52 30.12
CA ARG A 86 2.45 10.74 29.31
C ARG A 86 1.22 11.51 29.78
N ARG A 87 0.12 10.82 30.10
CA ARG A 87 -1.10 11.46 30.62
C ARG A 87 -0.86 12.12 31.97
N PHE A 88 -0.17 11.43 32.87
CA PHE A 88 0.20 11.97 34.18
C PHE A 88 1.11 13.20 34.04
N ALA A 89 2.16 13.12 33.23
CA ALA A 89 3.04 14.24 32.95
C ALA A 89 2.27 15.45 32.38
N HIS A 90 1.35 15.22 31.45
CA HIS A 90 0.48 16.27 30.91
C HIS A 90 -0.36 16.95 32.00
N HIS A 91 -0.90 16.19 32.96
CA HIS A 91 -1.63 16.77 34.10
C HIS A 91 -0.73 17.61 35.01
N LEU A 92 0.55 17.27 35.14
CA LEU A 92 1.50 18.06 35.93
C LEU A 92 1.91 19.37 35.22
N THR A 93 2.00 19.36 33.89
CA THR A 93 2.43 20.52 33.10
C THR A 93 1.26 21.42 32.68
N THR A 94 0.03 20.94 32.75
CA THR A 94 -1.16 21.76 32.48
C THR A 94 -1.49 22.56 33.75
N PRO A 95 -1.41 23.90 33.73
CA PRO A 95 -1.78 24.69 34.89
C PRO A 95 -3.25 24.43 35.23
N ALA A 96 -3.53 24.11 36.49
CA ALA A 96 -4.89 23.96 37.00
C ALA A 96 -5.61 25.31 36.92
N GLY A 97 -6.32 25.56 35.82
CA GLY A 97 -6.98 26.83 35.59
C GLY A 97 -8.19 26.68 34.70
N ARG A 98 -9.37 26.71 35.35
CA ARG A 98 -10.73 26.80 34.78
C ARG A 98 -11.35 25.48 34.35
N ASP A 99 -11.81 24.71 35.32
CA ASP A 99 -13.15 24.11 35.27
C ASP A 99 -13.42 23.35 36.58
N ARG A 100 -13.81 24.12 37.60
CA ARG A 100 -14.62 23.57 38.68
C ARG A 100 -15.97 24.26 38.55
N PRO A 101 -17.03 23.58 38.07
CA PRO A 101 -18.36 24.14 38.19
C PRO A 101 -18.66 24.21 39.68
N ARG A 102 -18.77 25.44 40.19
CA ARG A 102 -19.42 25.69 41.48
C ARG A 102 -20.91 25.43 41.26
N ARG A 103 -21.40 24.28 41.73
CA ARG A 103 -22.65 24.13 42.49
C ARG A 103 -22.82 22.68 42.93
#